data_AF-A0A0G0YQ07-F1
#
_entry.id   AF-A0A0G0YQ07-F1
#
_cell.length_a   1.000
_cell.length_b   1.000
_cell.length_c   1.000
_cell.angle_alpha   90.00
_cell.angle_beta   90.00
_cell.angle_gamma   90.00
#
_symmetry.space_group_name_H-M   'P 1'
#
loop_
_entity.id
_entity.type
_entity.pdbx_description
1 polymer ?
#
loop_
_entity_poly.entity_id
_entity_poly.type
_entity_poly.pdbx_seq_one_letter_code
_entity_poly.pdbx_strand_id
1 'polypeptide(L)' 'MALLDKMPELSVMEIADELGINFKTASEHIRRLALVGLVLKRNQGAAVRHALSPTGRIILKFLRTLE' A
#
# COMPACT_ATOMS: atom_id res chain seq x y z
N MET A 1 2.22 7.23 -11.25
CA MET A 1 3.09 6.10 -10.81
C MET A 1 2.83 5.82 -9.32
N ALA A 2 2.53 4.58 -8.94
CA ALA A 2 1.98 4.24 -7.61
C ALA A 2 3.04 4.17 -6.49
N LEU A 3 2.69 4.63 -5.28
CA LEU A 3 3.61 4.81 -4.14
C LEU A 3 4.30 3.51 -3.71
N LEU A 4 3.55 2.48 -3.31
CA LEU A 4 4.12 1.21 -2.80
C LEU A 4 4.88 0.37 -3.84
N ASP A 5 4.77 0.71 -5.12
CA ASP A 5 5.60 0.12 -6.19
C ASP A 5 7.00 0.75 -6.21
N LYS A 6 7.09 2.05 -5.91
CA LYS A 6 8.36 2.81 -5.82
C LYS A 6 9.04 2.67 -4.46
N MET A 7 8.24 2.76 -3.40
CA MET A 7 8.69 2.82 -2.01
C MET A 7 7.97 1.72 -1.24
N PRO A 8 8.47 0.48 -1.31
CA PRO A 8 7.93 -0.61 -0.49
C PRO A 8 8.33 -0.44 0.98
N GLU A 9 7.72 -1.23 1.86
CA GLU A 9 8.01 -1.26 3.29
C GLU A 9 7.68 0.06 4.02
N LEU A 10 6.62 0.74 3.59
CA LEU A 10 6.11 1.91 4.31
C LEU A 10 5.10 1.50 5.38
N SER A 11 5.11 2.23 6.49
CA SER A 11 4.07 2.25 7.50
C SER A 11 2.87 3.05 7.02
N VAL A 12 1.73 2.88 7.67
CA VAL A 12 0.52 3.67 7.33
C VAL A 12 0.73 5.17 7.56
N MET A 13 1.57 5.54 8.54
CA MET A 13 1.91 6.94 8.80
C MET A 13 2.73 7.53 7.65
N GLU A 14 3.81 6.86 7.25
CA GLU A 14 4.62 7.29 6.10
C GLU A 14 3.79 7.32 4.80
N ILE A 15 2.87 6.36 4.58
CA ILE A 15 1.96 6.38 3.43
C ILE A 15 1.03 7.60 3.46
N ALA A 16 0.51 7.95 4.64
CA ALA A 16 -0.36 9.11 4.80
C ALA A 16 0.39 10.42 4.52
N ASP A 17 1.63 10.52 5.02
CA ASP A 17 2.50 11.68 4.83
C ASP A 17 2.90 11.84 3.36
N GLU A 18 3.37 10.78 2.70
CA GLU A 18 3.77 10.79 1.28
C GLU A 18 2.61 11.11 0.33
N LEU A 19 1.38 10.73 0.69
CA LEU A 19 0.18 11.02 -0.11
C LEU A 19 -0.50 12.34 0.30
N GLY A 20 -0.09 12.98 1.39
CA GLY A 20 -0.75 14.18 1.91
C GLY A 20 -2.20 13.95 2.34
N ILE A 21 -2.53 12.75 2.84
CA ILE A 21 -3.89 12.36 3.24
C ILE A 21 -3.99 12.09 4.74
N ASN A 22 -5.22 12.10 5.27
CA ASN A 22 -5.45 11.76 6.67
C ASN A 22 -5.04 10.30 6.99
N PHE A 23 -4.40 10.09 8.14
CA PHE A 23 -4.00 8.76 8.62
C PHE A 23 -5.14 7.72 8.64
N LYS A 24 -6.37 8.10 9.05
CA LYS A 24 -7.51 7.17 9.07
C LYS A 24 -7.93 6.79 7.65
N THR A 25 -7.85 7.72 6.71
CA THR A 25 -8.11 7.47 5.29
C THR A 25 -7.08 6.50 4.72
N ALA A 26 -5.78 6.76 4.93
CA ALA A 26 -4.71 5.85 4.52
C ALA A 26 -4.91 4.46 5.14
N SER A 27 -5.24 4.40 6.44
CA SER A 27 -5.49 3.17 7.19
C SER A 27 -6.60 2.33 6.56
N GLU A 28 -7.73 2.94 6.21
CA GLU A 28 -8.87 2.21 5.63
C GLU A 28 -8.55 1.68 4.22
N HIS A 29 -7.88 2.47 3.38
CA HIS A 29 -7.44 2.01 2.06
C HIS A 29 -6.45 0.85 2.15
N ILE A 30 -5.42 0.98 2.99
CA ILE A 30 -4.42 -0.06 3.19
C ILE A 30 -5.05 -1.32 3.79
N ARG A 31 -6.00 -1.17 4.73
CA ARG A 31 -6.76 -2.30 5.29
C ARG A 31 -7.53 -3.03 4.20
N ARG A 32 -8.29 -2.33 3.35
CA ARG A 32 -9.05 -2.96 2.25
C ARG A 32 -8.14 -3.69 1.28
N LEU A 33 -7.05 -3.06 0.84
CA LEU A 33 -6.09 -3.66 -0.07
C LEU A 33 -5.40 -4.88 0.53
N ALA A 34 -5.11 -4.87 1.83
CA ALA A 34 -4.56 -6.02 2.52
C ALA A 34 -5.58 -7.15 2.70
N LEU A 35 -6.84 -6.84 2.98
CA LEU A 35 -7.92 -7.83 3.11
C LEU A 35 -8.12 -8.65 1.83
N VAL A 36 -8.00 -8.01 0.67
CA VAL A 36 -8.10 -8.70 -0.64
C VAL A 36 -6.76 -9.21 -1.16
N GLY A 37 -5.70 -9.17 -0.36
CA GLY A 37 -4.39 -9.72 -0.72
C GLY A 37 -3.60 -8.93 -1.76
N LEU A 38 -3.95 -7.68 -2.05
CA LEU A 38 -3.19 -6.82 -2.96
C LEU A 38 -1.99 -6.14 -2.29
N VAL A 39 -2.06 -5.95 -0.97
CA VAL A 39 -0.98 -5.41 -0.13
C VAL A 39 -0.62 -6.42 0.95
N LEU A 40 0.67 -6.69 1.11
CA LEU A 40 1.21 -7.50 2.19
C LEU A 40 1.43 -6.63 3.43
N LYS A 41 1.31 -7.24 4.61
CA LYS A 41 1.60 -6.62 5.90
C LYS A 41 2.67 -7.43 6.62
N ARG A 42 3.67 -6.76 7.17
CA ARG A 42 4.71 -7.37 8.00
C ARG A 42 4.88 -6.56 9.28
N ASN A 43 4.80 -7.22 10.43
CA ASN A 43 5.07 -6.57 11.71
C ASN A 43 6.57 -6.24 11.82
N GLN A 44 6.89 -5.03 12.24
CA GLN A 44 8.24 -4.57 12.54
C GLN A 44 8.21 -3.76 13.85
N GLY A 45 8.33 -4.48 14.97
CA GLY A 45 8.18 -3.88 16.31
C GLY A 45 6.77 -3.30 16.50
N ALA A 46 6.70 -2.03 16.87
CA ALA A 46 5.43 -1.31 17.04
C ALA A 46 4.80 -0.84 15.72
N ALA A 47 5.48 -0.98 14.58
CA ALA A 47 5.00 -0.57 13.27
C ALA A 47 4.60 -1.78 12.40
N VAL A 48 3.72 -1.54 11.43
CA VAL A 48 3.39 -2.49 10.37
C VAL A 48 3.88 -1.93 9.05
N ARG A 49 4.65 -2.72 8.31
CA ARG A 49 5.21 -2.39 7.00
C ARG A 49 4.34 -2.96 5.89
N HIS A 50 4.24 -2.23 4.79
CA HIS A 50 3.35 -2.54 3.68
C HIS A 50 4.12 -2.58 2.37
N ALA A 51 3.82 -3.57 1.53
CA ALA A 51 4.37 -3.70 0.20
C ALA A 51 3.33 -4.32 -0.75
N LEU A 52 3.48 -4.11 -2.06
CA LEU A 52 2.63 -4.80 -3.03
C LEU A 52 2.87 -6.32 -3.00
N SER A 53 1.79 -7.08 -2.98
CA SER A 53 1.86 -8.52 -3.20
C SER A 53 2.19 -8.82 -4.68
N PRO A 54 2.57 -10.07 -5.02
CA PRO A 54 2.70 -10.47 -6.43
C PRO A 54 1.43 -10.16 -7.24
N THR A 55 0.25 -10.49 -6.69
CA THR A 55 -1.05 -10.17 -7.29
C THR A 55 -1.27 -8.67 -7.40
N GLY A 56 -0.91 -7.90 -6.35
CA GLY A 56 -0.99 -6.44 -6.36
C GLY A 56 -0.18 -5.81 -7.50
N ARG A 57 1.01 -6.33 -7.80
CA ARG A 57 1.82 -5.86 -8.95
C ARG A 57 1.18 -6.21 -10.29
N ILE A 58 0.57 -7.39 -10.42
CA ILE A 58 -0.14 -7.77 -11.65
C ILE A 58 -1.33 -6.83 -11.89
N ILE A 59 -2.15 -6.59 -10.86
CA ILE A 59 -3.28 -5.67 -10.94
C ILE A 59 -2.81 -4.24 -11.25
N LEU A 60 -1.73 -3.77 -10.62
CA LEU A 60 -1.18 -2.45 -10.92
C LEU A 60 -0.71 -2.33 -12.38
N LYS A 61 -0.08 -3.37 -12.93
CA LYS A 61 0.29 -3.42 -14.36
C LYS A 61 -0.94 -3.37 -15.25
N PHE A 62 -2.00 -4.11 -14.91
CA PHE A 62 -3.27 -4.07 -15.64
C PHE A 62 -3.93 -2.69 -15.59
N LEU A 63 -3.99 -2.04 -14.42
CA LEU A 63 -4.58 -0.70 -14.30
C LEU A 63 -3.84 0.33 -15.17
N ARG A 64 -2.51 0.21 -15.29
CA ARG A 64 -1.70 1.06 -16.19
C ARG A 64 -1.96 0.84 -17.68
N THR A 65 -2.63 -0.24 -18.08
CA THR A 65 -3.07 -0.40 -19.49
C THR A 65 -4.38 0.30 -19.78
N LEU A 66 -5.07 0.80 -18.75
CA LEU A 66 -6.34 1.54 -18.85
C LEU A 66 -6.14 3.06 -18.75
N GLU A 67 -4.92 3.50 -18.36
CA GLU A 67 -4.46 4.89 -18.36
C GLU A 67 -4.01 5.32 -19.77
#